data_AF-A0A2T0LBF3-F1
#
_entry.id   AF-A0A2T0LBF3-F1
#
_cell.length_a   1.000
_cell.length_b   1.000
_cell.length_c   1.000
_cell.angle_alpha   90.00
_cell.angle_beta   90.00
_cell.angle_gamma   90.00
#
_symmetry.space_group_name_H-M   'P 1'
#
loop_
_entity.id
_entity.type
_entity.pdbx_description
1 polymer ?
#
loop_
_entity_poly.entity_id
_entity_poly.type
_entity_poly.pdbx_seq_one_letter_code
_entity_poly.pdbx_strand_id
1 'polypeptide(L)'
;MSDEHSAKKSRSGWKWMGGLAALLLSLGGKLKFILPLLKLGKAGGTLISMLVSVGAYALVFPWTTAIGLVVMIFIHEMGHVLAARRKGLDVTAPAFIPFVGALIILKKQPRDAVTEAYIAYAGPLFGTLGAVACYVLAEVTNHPPLYPIAAIGFFINLFNLLPIHPLDGGRIVTAISRWLWAVGLVVGLILIIYTFSPILFLVWLMFAWQLWQFYAAHRRRKRGRTALTGVIKVDVERRAFEEAGLLVPGEEHSRDLPYSLFCEVATREHRLEIAYPGLGVIHTDTGFSGSVERVRLVRTQPAGVNGEMVRLHLLVDYVPAPEEDPGLLKSEEYYSVPPLTRLGYGIAYFGLAVFLIIMLAMLGQAPMQPPAVAQV
;
A
#
# COMPACT_ATOMS: atom_id res chain seq x y z
N MET A 1 -66.35 28.12 21.19
CA MET A 1 -67.21 27.45 20.20
C MET A 1 -66.54 27.62 18.86
N SER A 2 -66.13 26.61 18.12
CA SER A 2 -66.10 25.16 18.31
C SER A 2 -65.31 24.62 17.11
N ASP A 3 -64.54 23.57 17.35
CA ASP A 3 -63.76 22.81 16.36
C ASP A 3 -64.61 22.27 15.20
N GLU A 4 -64.02 22.08 14.01
CA GLU A 4 -64.11 20.80 13.29
C GLU A 4 -63.13 20.66 12.10
N HIS A 5 -62.30 19.60 12.21
CA HIS A 5 -61.85 18.62 11.22
C HIS A 5 -61.25 19.04 9.84
N SER A 6 -60.13 18.48 9.36
CA SER A 6 -59.80 17.05 9.28
C SER A 6 -58.32 16.83 8.93
N ALA A 7 -57.62 16.01 9.72
CA ALA A 7 -56.26 15.56 9.49
C ALA A 7 -56.23 14.28 8.64
N LYS A 8 -55.67 14.36 7.41
CA LYS A 8 -55.34 13.19 6.59
C LYS A 8 -53.97 12.63 7.01
N LYS A 9 -53.97 11.75 8.01
CA LYS A 9 -52.76 11.10 8.54
C LYS A 9 -52.30 9.95 7.63
N SER A 10 -51.03 10.02 7.24
CA SER A 10 -50.24 9.08 6.45
C SER A 10 -50.48 7.60 6.79
N ARG A 11 -51.07 6.85 5.85
CA ARG A 11 -51.18 5.37 5.85
C ARG A 11 -50.09 4.68 5.03
N SER A 12 -49.04 5.40 4.61
CA SER A 12 -48.02 4.90 3.67
C SER A 12 -46.85 4.16 4.34
N GLY A 13 -46.52 4.47 5.60
CA GLY A 13 -45.34 3.89 6.28
C GLY A 13 -45.48 2.41 6.65
N TRP A 14 -46.70 1.94 6.93
CA TRP A 14 -46.94 0.58 7.42
C TRP A 14 -46.76 -0.50 6.34
N LYS A 15 -47.03 -0.17 5.07
CA LYS A 15 -46.86 -1.11 3.94
C LYS A 15 -45.38 -1.37 3.63
N TRP A 16 -44.53 -0.35 3.79
CA TRP A 16 -43.07 -0.49 3.64
C TRP A 16 -42.45 -1.32 4.77
N MET A 17 -42.91 -1.12 6.00
CA MET A 17 -42.48 -1.95 7.14
C MET A 17 -42.94 -3.41 7.00
N GLY A 18 -44.15 -3.65 6.49
CA GLY A 18 -44.64 -5.00 6.20
C GLY A 18 -43.86 -5.72 5.10
N GLY A 19 -43.47 -5.00 4.04
CA GLY A 19 -42.61 -5.52 2.97
C GLY A 19 -41.19 -5.84 3.45
N LEU A 20 -40.62 -4.97 4.30
CA LEU A 20 -39.29 -5.20 4.91
C LEU A 20 -39.32 -6.39 5.88
N ALA A 21 -40.38 -6.52 6.69
CA ALA A 21 -40.57 -7.63 7.60
C ALA A 21 -40.77 -8.96 6.86
N ALA A 22 -41.53 -8.96 5.76
CA ALA A 22 -41.70 -10.14 4.91
C ALA A 22 -40.39 -10.56 4.20
N LEU A 23 -39.57 -9.58 3.76
CA LEU A 23 -38.24 -9.84 3.20
C LEU A 23 -37.31 -10.46 4.26
N LEU A 24 -37.26 -9.89 5.46
CA LEU A 24 -36.47 -10.39 6.60
C LEU A 24 -36.93 -11.79 7.06
N LEU A 25 -38.25 -12.06 7.06
CA LEU A 25 -38.81 -13.37 7.36
C LEU A 25 -38.53 -14.40 6.26
N SER A 26 -38.55 -14.01 4.99
CA SER A 26 -38.17 -14.88 3.86
C SER A 26 -36.67 -15.27 3.87
N LEU A 27 -35.85 -14.42 4.48
CA LEU A 27 -34.43 -14.68 4.76
C LEU A 27 -34.21 -15.51 6.04
N GLY A 28 -35.18 -15.54 6.96
CA GLY A 28 -35.11 -16.25 8.24
C GLY A 28 -34.91 -17.77 8.12
N GLY A 29 -35.50 -18.40 7.10
CA GLY A 29 -35.27 -19.81 6.79
C GLY A 29 -33.85 -20.09 6.27
N LYS A 30 -33.25 -19.13 5.56
CA LYS A 30 -31.89 -19.20 5.00
C LYS A 30 -30.82 -18.79 6.02
N LEU A 31 -31.19 -18.01 7.04
CA LEU A 31 -30.32 -17.64 8.16
C LEU A 31 -29.78 -18.85 8.94
N LYS A 32 -30.55 -19.96 8.97
CA LYS A 32 -30.12 -21.23 9.59
C LYS A 32 -28.87 -21.84 8.93
N PHE A 33 -28.59 -21.54 7.66
CA PHE A 33 -27.36 -21.94 6.96
C PHE A 33 -26.19 -20.97 7.18
N ILE A 34 -26.46 -19.71 7.53
CA ILE A 34 -25.46 -18.67 7.78
C ILE A 34 -24.90 -18.80 9.22
N LEU A 35 -25.73 -19.19 10.18
CA LEU A 35 -25.37 -19.40 11.59
C LEU A 35 -24.18 -20.36 11.82
N PRO A 36 -24.08 -21.53 11.15
CA PRO A 36 -22.91 -22.39 11.21
C PRO A 36 -21.64 -21.75 10.62
N LEU A 37 -21.77 -21.01 9.51
CA LEU A 37 -20.64 -20.30 8.89
C LEU A 37 -20.13 -19.16 9.77
N LEU A 38 -21.01 -18.44 10.47
CA LEU A 38 -20.61 -17.40 11.43
C LEU A 38 -19.84 -17.97 12.65
N LYS A 39 -20.07 -19.25 12.99
CA LYS A 39 -19.34 -19.96 14.06
C LYS A 39 -17.93 -20.41 13.65
N LEU A 40 -17.55 -20.32 12.37
CA LEU A 40 -16.20 -20.67 11.85
C LEU A 40 -15.15 -19.55 12.02
N GLY A 41 -15.44 -18.51 12.81
CA GLY A 41 -14.49 -17.43 13.07
C GLY A 41 -14.09 -16.67 11.81
N LYS A 42 -12.79 -16.37 11.64
CA LYS A 42 -12.26 -15.57 10.51
C LYS A 42 -12.45 -16.24 9.14
N ALA A 43 -12.53 -17.57 9.08
CA ALA A 43 -12.77 -18.32 7.83
C ALA A 43 -14.24 -18.27 7.37
N GLY A 44 -15.16 -18.14 8.33
CA GLY A 44 -16.59 -18.03 8.07
C GLY A 44 -16.95 -16.80 7.23
N GLY A 45 -16.36 -15.65 7.58
CA GLY A 45 -16.56 -14.40 6.85
C GLY A 45 -16.13 -14.48 5.38
N THR A 46 -14.98 -15.09 5.12
CA THR A 46 -14.48 -15.31 3.75
C THR A 46 -15.46 -16.18 2.95
N LEU A 47 -15.89 -17.33 3.49
CA LEU A 47 -16.83 -18.21 2.81
C LEU A 47 -18.17 -17.53 2.50
N ILE A 48 -18.73 -16.76 3.44
CA ILE A 48 -19.96 -15.99 3.21
C ILE A 48 -19.74 -14.99 2.08
N SER A 49 -18.64 -14.22 2.10
CA SER A 49 -18.34 -13.24 1.07
C SER A 49 -18.12 -13.85 -0.32
N MET A 50 -17.51 -15.06 -0.37
CA MET A 50 -17.35 -15.83 -1.60
C MET A 50 -18.71 -16.27 -2.15
N LEU A 51 -19.59 -16.83 -1.30
CA LEU A 51 -20.93 -17.26 -1.72
C LEU A 51 -21.77 -16.09 -2.24
N VAL A 52 -21.71 -14.94 -1.56
CA VAL A 52 -22.37 -13.71 -2.02
C VAL A 52 -21.82 -13.27 -3.38
N SER A 53 -20.49 -13.34 -3.56
CA SER A 53 -19.84 -12.99 -4.83
C SER A 53 -20.20 -13.96 -5.95
N VAL A 54 -20.24 -15.26 -5.69
CA VAL A 54 -20.71 -16.27 -6.65
C VAL A 54 -22.15 -15.95 -7.07
N GLY A 55 -23.04 -15.67 -6.10
CA GLY A 55 -24.42 -15.31 -6.39
C GLY A 55 -24.54 -14.06 -7.26
N ALA A 56 -23.74 -13.03 -6.99
CA ALA A 56 -23.73 -11.81 -7.78
C ALA A 56 -23.17 -12.03 -9.20
N TYR A 57 -22.06 -12.74 -9.35
CA TYR A 57 -21.49 -13.06 -10.67
C TYR A 57 -22.39 -14.00 -11.47
N ALA A 58 -23.13 -14.89 -10.82
CA ALA A 58 -24.11 -15.77 -11.48
C ALA A 58 -25.31 -15.02 -12.09
N LEU A 59 -25.50 -13.72 -11.79
CA LEU A 59 -26.48 -12.87 -12.46
C LEU A 59 -26.03 -12.47 -13.88
N VAL A 60 -24.73 -12.52 -14.16
CA VAL A 60 -24.12 -12.05 -15.42
C VAL A 60 -23.47 -13.20 -16.18
N PHE A 61 -22.94 -14.20 -15.48
CA PHE A 61 -22.24 -15.35 -16.05
C PHE A 61 -22.97 -16.66 -15.71
N PRO A 62 -22.74 -17.75 -16.48
CA PRO A 62 -23.16 -19.09 -16.07
C PRO A 62 -22.65 -19.41 -14.67
N TRP A 63 -23.48 -20.10 -13.87
CA TRP A 63 -23.16 -20.38 -12.47
C TRP A 63 -21.83 -21.15 -12.29
N THR A 64 -21.48 -22.04 -13.22
CA THR A 64 -20.18 -22.75 -13.25
C THR A 64 -19.00 -21.78 -13.42
N THR A 65 -19.13 -20.83 -14.36
CA THR A 65 -18.13 -19.79 -14.60
C THR A 65 -18.03 -18.83 -13.42
N ALA A 66 -19.15 -18.47 -12.77
CA ALA A 66 -19.16 -17.63 -11.58
C ALA A 66 -18.41 -18.28 -10.40
N ILE A 67 -18.61 -19.58 -10.19
CA ILE A 67 -17.85 -20.35 -9.20
C ILE A 67 -16.36 -20.35 -9.57
N GLY A 68 -16.04 -20.70 -10.82
CA GLY A 68 -14.66 -20.72 -11.30
C GLY A 68 -13.94 -19.38 -11.14
N LEU A 69 -14.61 -18.27 -11.47
CA LEU A 69 -14.11 -16.91 -11.30
C LEU A 69 -13.75 -16.63 -9.82
N VAL A 70 -14.66 -16.90 -8.89
CA VAL A 70 -14.41 -16.66 -7.46
C VAL A 70 -13.28 -17.55 -6.93
N VAL A 71 -13.19 -18.80 -7.40
CA VAL A 71 -12.07 -19.71 -7.09
C VAL A 71 -10.75 -19.16 -7.63
N MET A 72 -10.71 -18.64 -8.84
CA MET A 72 -9.49 -18.05 -9.42
C MET A 72 -9.01 -16.83 -8.65
N ILE A 73 -9.94 -15.91 -8.28
CA ILE A 73 -9.63 -14.77 -7.41
C ILE A 73 -9.12 -15.26 -6.05
N PHE A 74 -9.73 -16.30 -5.49
CA PHE A 74 -9.27 -16.87 -4.22
C PHE A 74 -7.85 -17.42 -4.28
N ILE A 75 -7.52 -18.20 -5.32
CA ILE A 75 -6.17 -18.74 -5.49
C ILE A 75 -5.14 -17.60 -5.64
N HIS A 76 -5.49 -16.56 -6.40
CA HIS A 76 -4.68 -15.35 -6.54
C HIS A 76 -4.43 -14.68 -5.18
N GLU A 77 -5.48 -14.39 -4.40
CA GLU A 77 -5.33 -13.78 -3.07
C GLU A 77 -4.55 -14.64 -2.08
N MET A 78 -4.71 -15.96 -2.15
CA MET A 78 -3.91 -16.87 -1.32
C MET A 78 -2.42 -16.78 -1.63
N GLY A 79 -2.04 -16.45 -2.87
CA GLY A 79 -0.66 -16.13 -3.24
C GLY A 79 -0.10 -14.98 -2.41
N HIS A 80 -0.83 -13.86 -2.34
CA HIS A 80 -0.43 -12.71 -1.50
C HIS A 80 -0.38 -13.06 -0.02
N VAL A 81 -1.40 -13.75 0.50
CA VAL A 81 -1.48 -14.14 1.92
C VAL A 81 -0.30 -15.01 2.32
N LEU A 82 0.04 -16.01 1.49
CA LEU A 82 1.16 -16.92 1.74
C LEU A 82 2.50 -16.17 1.70
N ALA A 83 2.71 -15.31 0.72
CA ALA A 83 3.93 -14.51 0.61
C ALA A 83 4.10 -13.51 1.76
N ALA A 84 3.02 -12.84 2.17
CA ALA A 84 3.04 -11.93 3.31
C ALA A 84 3.38 -12.67 4.62
N ARG A 85 2.78 -13.84 4.86
CA ARG A 85 3.10 -14.68 6.03
C ARG A 85 4.54 -15.15 6.03
N ARG A 86 5.08 -15.56 4.88
CA ARG A 86 6.51 -15.91 4.74
C ARG A 86 7.45 -14.76 5.06
N LYS A 87 7.02 -13.51 4.85
CA LYS A 87 7.73 -12.29 5.22
C LYS A 87 7.44 -11.82 6.65
N GLY A 88 6.75 -12.63 7.46
CA GLY A 88 6.43 -12.30 8.85
C GLY A 88 5.41 -11.17 8.99
N LEU A 89 4.64 -10.87 7.93
CA LEU A 89 3.59 -9.87 7.96
C LEU A 89 2.25 -10.49 8.30
N ASP A 90 1.59 -9.91 9.29
CA ASP A 90 0.23 -10.25 9.67
C ASP A 90 -0.77 -9.77 8.61
N VAL A 91 -1.51 -10.72 8.05
CA VAL A 91 -2.57 -10.48 7.05
C VAL A 91 -3.90 -11.03 7.51
N THR A 92 -4.98 -10.31 7.22
CA THR A 92 -6.35 -10.80 7.44
C THR A 92 -6.72 -11.89 6.42
N ALA A 93 -7.80 -12.60 6.69
CA ALA A 93 -8.42 -13.44 5.68
C ALA A 93 -8.98 -12.55 4.54
N PRO A 94 -8.99 -13.01 3.28
CA PRO A 94 -9.57 -12.24 2.19
C PRO A 94 -11.08 -12.06 2.38
N ALA A 95 -11.56 -10.86 2.06
CA ALA A 95 -12.98 -10.55 1.97
C ALA A 95 -13.32 -10.22 0.52
N PHE A 96 -14.31 -10.92 -0.05
CA PHE A 96 -14.71 -10.73 -1.43
C PHE A 96 -15.80 -9.65 -1.54
N ILE A 97 -15.61 -8.74 -2.48
CA ILE A 97 -16.59 -7.72 -2.84
C ILE A 97 -17.03 -7.99 -4.28
N PRO A 98 -18.33 -8.27 -4.50
CA PRO A 98 -18.86 -8.50 -5.84
C PRO A 98 -18.46 -7.40 -6.83
N PHE A 99 -18.06 -7.80 -8.04
CA PHE A 99 -17.64 -6.92 -9.15
C PHE A 99 -16.38 -6.07 -8.92
N VAL A 100 -15.83 -6.07 -7.71
CA VAL A 100 -14.61 -5.33 -7.37
C VAL A 100 -13.41 -6.29 -7.27
N GLY A 101 -13.59 -7.44 -6.61
CA GLY A 101 -12.52 -8.42 -6.41
C GLY A 101 -12.48 -8.90 -4.97
N ALA A 102 -11.28 -9.09 -4.44
CA ALA A 102 -11.06 -9.44 -3.05
C ALA A 102 -10.10 -8.45 -2.38
N LEU A 103 -10.22 -8.33 -1.06
CA LEU A 103 -9.44 -7.42 -0.26
C LEU A 103 -8.79 -8.19 0.89
N ILE A 104 -7.48 -8.00 1.02
CA ILE A 104 -6.69 -8.39 2.18
C ILE A 104 -6.17 -7.15 2.89
N ILE A 105 -6.20 -7.16 4.22
CA ILE A 105 -5.70 -6.06 5.03
C ILE A 105 -4.39 -6.52 5.66
N LEU A 106 -3.31 -5.82 5.33
CA LEU A 106 -2.01 -5.95 6.00
C LEU A 106 -2.05 -5.14 7.28
N LYS A 107 -1.76 -5.76 8.43
CA LYS A 107 -1.65 -5.03 9.70
C LYS A 107 -0.41 -4.15 9.79
N LYS A 108 0.62 -4.48 9.02
CA LYS A 108 1.88 -3.72 8.91
C LYS A 108 2.22 -3.54 7.45
N GLN A 109 2.51 -2.31 7.04
CA GLN A 109 2.95 -2.03 5.68
C GLN A 109 4.37 -2.60 5.45
N PRO A 110 4.67 -3.08 4.23
CA PRO A 110 6.04 -3.47 3.86
C PRO A 110 6.99 -2.29 4.06
N ARG A 111 8.22 -2.57 4.51
CA ARG A 111 9.25 -1.54 4.80
C ARG A 111 10.17 -1.24 3.61
N ASP A 112 10.13 -2.08 2.58
CA ASP A 112 10.99 -1.99 1.40
C ASP A 112 10.23 -2.41 0.13
N ALA A 113 10.65 -1.87 -1.02
CA ALA A 113 10.03 -2.16 -2.32
C ALA A 113 10.19 -3.63 -2.73
N VAL A 114 11.26 -4.31 -2.30
CA VAL A 114 11.51 -5.72 -2.65
C VAL A 114 10.48 -6.62 -1.97
N THR A 115 10.20 -6.40 -0.68
CA THR A 115 9.17 -7.13 0.06
C THR A 115 7.79 -6.85 -0.50
N GLU A 116 7.50 -5.60 -0.86
CA GLU A 116 6.22 -5.27 -1.50
C GLU A 116 6.06 -5.98 -2.86
N ALA A 117 7.09 -5.92 -3.72
CA ALA A 117 7.08 -6.61 -5.00
C ALA A 117 7.02 -8.13 -4.85
N TYR A 118 7.68 -8.71 -3.84
CA TYR A 118 7.60 -10.14 -3.53
C TYR A 118 6.16 -10.57 -3.22
N ILE A 119 5.46 -9.81 -2.38
CA ILE A 119 4.08 -10.10 -2.00
C ILE A 119 3.15 -9.89 -3.19
N ALA A 120 3.30 -8.78 -3.91
CA ALA A 120 2.49 -8.45 -5.07
C ALA A 120 2.67 -9.46 -6.21
N TYR A 121 3.89 -9.94 -6.46
CA TYR A 121 4.16 -10.94 -7.52
C TYR A 121 3.55 -12.31 -7.20
N ALA A 122 3.42 -12.66 -5.91
CA ALA A 122 2.90 -13.96 -5.52
C ALA A 122 1.43 -14.17 -5.93
N GLY A 123 0.61 -13.12 -5.97
CA GLY A 123 -0.79 -13.23 -6.42
C GLY A 123 -0.90 -13.70 -7.86
N PRO A 124 -0.37 -12.93 -8.83
CA PRO A 124 -0.34 -13.31 -10.24
C PRO A 124 0.33 -14.66 -10.48
N LEU A 125 1.41 -14.99 -9.76
CA LEU A 125 2.09 -16.28 -9.90
C LEU A 125 1.17 -17.44 -9.49
N PHE A 126 0.60 -17.41 -8.29
CA PHE A 126 -0.27 -18.49 -7.81
C PHE A 126 -1.58 -18.56 -8.58
N GLY A 127 -2.16 -17.41 -8.93
CA GLY A 127 -3.33 -17.35 -9.79
C GLY A 127 -3.03 -17.95 -11.17
N THR A 128 -1.85 -17.71 -11.74
CA THR A 128 -1.43 -18.30 -13.01
C THR A 128 -1.30 -19.81 -12.89
N LEU A 129 -0.69 -20.31 -11.82
CA LEU A 129 -0.60 -21.75 -11.56
C LEU A 129 -2.00 -22.39 -11.42
N GLY A 130 -2.94 -21.72 -10.76
CA GLY A 130 -4.34 -22.16 -10.67
C GLY A 130 -5.03 -22.20 -12.04
N ALA A 131 -4.81 -21.18 -12.87
CA ALA A 131 -5.36 -21.11 -14.23
C ALA A 131 -4.76 -22.20 -15.14
N VAL A 132 -3.45 -22.45 -15.07
CA VAL A 132 -2.79 -23.57 -15.78
C VAL A 132 -3.36 -24.91 -15.33
N ALA A 133 -3.53 -25.13 -14.02
CA ALA A 133 -4.11 -26.38 -13.52
C ALA A 133 -5.55 -26.58 -14.03
N CYS A 134 -6.34 -25.51 -14.09
CA CYS A 134 -7.69 -25.56 -14.65
C CYS A 134 -7.69 -25.81 -16.16
N TYR A 135 -6.77 -25.21 -16.90
CA TYR A 135 -6.59 -25.47 -18.34
C TYR A 135 -6.21 -26.93 -18.61
N VAL A 136 -5.21 -27.46 -17.90
CA VAL A 136 -4.81 -28.87 -18.01
C VAL A 136 -5.97 -29.80 -17.67
N LEU A 137 -6.75 -29.47 -16.63
CA LEU A 137 -7.94 -30.23 -16.28
C LEU A 137 -9.00 -30.18 -17.40
N ALA A 138 -9.16 -29.04 -18.08
CA ALA A 138 -10.05 -28.90 -19.23
C ALA A 138 -9.65 -29.83 -20.37
N GLU A 139 -8.36 -29.89 -20.71
CA GLU A 139 -7.81 -30.76 -21.75
C GLU A 139 -7.98 -32.24 -21.41
N VAL A 140 -7.70 -32.64 -20.16
CA VAL A 140 -7.80 -34.04 -19.73
C VAL A 140 -9.25 -34.52 -19.65
N THR A 141 -10.16 -33.68 -19.15
CA THR A 141 -11.57 -34.06 -18.94
C THR A 141 -12.48 -33.76 -20.13
N ASN A 142 -12.00 -32.98 -21.10
CA ASN A 142 -12.79 -32.42 -22.20
C ASN A 142 -14.07 -31.71 -21.73
N HIS A 143 -14.06 -31.12 -20.53
CA HIS A 143 -15.22 -30.48 -19.93
C HIS A 143 -15.30 -29.00 -20.37
N PRO A 144 -16.23 -28.62 -21.28
CA PRO A 144 -16.18 -27.31 -21.95
C PRO A 144 -16.21 -26.10 -21.01
N PRO A 145 -16.93 -26.10 -19.88
CA PRO A 145 -16.92 -24.99 -18.92
C PRO A 145 -15.55 -24.65 -18.30
N LEU A 146 -14.56 -25.54 -18.33
CA LEU A 146 -13.25 -25.27 -17.71
C LEU A 146 -12.37 -24.33 -18.56
N TYR A 147 -12.50 -24.35 -19.89
CA TYR A 147 -11.78 -23.45 -20.78
C TYR A 147 -12.04 -21.96 -20.49
N PRO A 148 -13.29 -21.47 -20.42
CA PRO A 148 -13.54 -20.07 -20.09
C PRO A 148 -13.11 -19.73 -18.65
N ILE A 149 -13.16 -20.67 -17.70
CA ILE A 149 -12.67 -20.44 -16.33
C ILE A 149 -11.14 -20.24 -16.34
N ALA A 150 -10.40 -21.07 -17.07
CA ALA A 150 -8.96 -20.91 -17.24
C ALA A 150 -8.62 -19.59 -17.95
N ALA A 151 -9.34 -19.25 -19.03
CA ALA A 151 -9.18 -17.98 -19.74
C ALA A 151 -9.38 -16.77 -18.82
N ILE A 152 -10.44 -16.76 -18.01
CA ILE A 152 -10.69 -15.73 -17.01
C ILE A 152 -9.55 -15.68 -15.98
N GLY A 153 -9.07 -16.84 -15.52
CA GLY A 153 -7.92 -16.92 -14.62
C GLY A 153 -6.69 -16.25 -15.23
N PHE A 154 -6.30 -16.60 -16.45
CA PHE A 154 -5.17 -15.97 -17.14
C PHE A 154 -5.38 -14.46 -17.32
N PHE A 155 -6.59 -14.04 -17.72
CA PHE A 155 -6.94 -12.64 -17.90
C PHE A 155 -6.79 -11.83 -16.61
N ILE A 156 -7.32 -12.33 -15.48
CA ILE A 156 -7.23 -11.63 -14.19
C ILE A 156 -5.77 -11.44 -13.76
N ASN A 157 -4.94 -12.48 -13.92
CA ASN A 157 -3.53 -12.37 -13.57
C ASN A 157 -2.77 -11.41 -14.49
N LEU A 158 -3.07 -11.42 -15.80
CA LEU A 158 -2.47 -10.47 -16.74
C LEU A 158 -2.91 -9.04 -16.46
N PHE A 159 -4.19 -8.84 -16.18
CA PHE A 159 -4.75 -7.55 -15.79
C PHE A 159 -4.07 -7.04 -14.52
N ASN A 160 -3.92 -7.89 -13.49
CA ASN A 160 -3.21 -7.52 -12.27
C ASN A 160 -1.73 -7.23 -12.48
N LEU A 161 -1.10 -7.75 -13.54
CA LEU A 161 0.27 -7.37 -13.89
C LEU A 161 0.37 -5.99 -14.54
N LEU A 162 -0.72 -5.31 -14.92
CA LEU A 162 -0.62 -3.96 -15.48
C LEU A 162 0.13 -3.02 -14.50
N PRO A 163 1.05 -2.16 -15.00
CA PRO A 163 1.90 -1.31 -14.18
C PRO A 163 1.15 -0.07 -13.66
N ILE A 164 -0.01 -0.29 -13.05
CA ILE A 164 -1.01 0.70 -12.63
C ILE A 164 -1.38 0.42 -11.17
N HIS A 165 -1.33 1.41 -10.30
CA HIS A 165 -1.86 1.28 -8.93
C HIS A 165 -3.40 1.45 -8.97
N PRO A 166 -4.21 0.63 -8.29
CA PRO A 166 -3.90 -0.28 -7.16
C PRO A 166 -3.54 -1.73 -7.52
N LEU A 167 -3.34 -2.06 -8.81
CA LEU A 167 -3.05 -3.43 -9.25
C LEU A 167 -1.65 -3.88 -8.80
N ASP A 168 -1.43 -5.19 -8.78
CA ASP A 168 -0.17 -5.79 -8.32
C ASP A 168 1.04 -5.34 -9.13
N GLY A 169 0.88 -5.19 -10.45
CA GLY A 169 1.91 -4.71 -11.35
C GLY A 169 2.39 -3.31 -10.97
N GLY A 170 1.49 -2.45 -10.51
CA GLY A 170 1.85 -1.14 -9.95
C GLY A 170 2.80 -1.25 -8.76
N ARG A 171 2.65 -2.28 -7.92
CA ARG A 171 3.50 -2.55 -6.75
C ARG A 171 4.79 -3.27 -7.11
N ILE A 172 4.75 -4.25 -8.02
CA ILE A 172 5.92 -4.99 -8.51
C ILE A 172 6.92 -4.06 -9.21
N VAL A 173 6.40 -3.14 -10.02
CA VAL A 173 7.19 -2.17 -10.78
C VAL A 173 8.06 -1.28 -9.90
N THR A 174 7.68 -1.05 -8.63
CA THR A 174 8.50 -0.26 -7.69
C THR A 174 9.88 -0.88 -7.46
N ALA A 175 10.00 -2.21 -7.53
CA ALA A 175 11.25 -2.93 -7.40
C ALA A 175 12.01 -3.09 -8.72
N ILE A 176 11.39 -2.78 -9.87
CA ILE A 176 12.00 -2.86 -11.21
C ILE A 176 12.48 -1.48 -11.65
N SER A 177 11.52 -0.59 -11.95
CA SER A 177 11.77 0.79 -12.34
C SER A 177 10.47 1.60 -12.34
N ARG A 178 10.47 2.72 -11.61
CA ARG A 178 9.30 3.62 -11.51
C ARG A 178 8.85 4.21 -12.85
N TRP A 179 9.70 4.19 -13.89
CA TRP A 179 9.30 4.65 -15.23
C TRP A 179 8.18 3.78 -15.81
N LEU A 180 8.11 2.49 -15.48
CA LEU A 180 7.05 1.63 -16.02
C LEU A 180 5.64 2.11 -15.63
N TRP A 181 5.47 2.93 -14.59
CA TRP A 181 4.19 3.60 -14.31
C TRP A 181 3.76 4.59 -15.41
N ALA A 182 4.70 5.33 -16.00
CA ALA A 182 4.41 6.19 -17.13
C ALA A 182 4.06 5.36 -18.38
N VAL A 183 4.70 4.20 -18.56
CA VAL A 183 4.30 3.24 -19.60
C VAL A 183 2.86 2.76 -19.33
N GLY A 184 2.52 2.46 -18.09
CA GLY A 184 1.15 2.12 -17.67
C GLY A 184 0.12 3.18 -17.98
N LEU A 185 0.45 4.46 -17.78
CA LEU A 185 -0.42 5.58 -18.18
C LEU A 185 -0.68 5.60 -19.68
N VAL A 186 0.37 5.45 -20.49
CA VAL A 186 0.24 5.47 -21.96
C VAL A 186 -0.56 4.26 -22.45
N VAL A 187 -0.21 3.06 -21.98
CA VAL A 187 -0.91 1.82 -22.36
C VAL A 187 -2.36 1.86 -21.92
N GLY A 188 -2.64 2.31 -20.69
CA GLY A 188 -4.01 2.45 -20.19
C GLY A 188 -4.84 3.42 -21.02
N LEU A 189 -4.26 4.56 -21.43
CA LEU A 189 -4.93 5.53 -22.30
C LEU A 189 -5.25 4.94 -23.68
N ILE A 190 -4.29 4.24 -24.29
CA ILE A 190 -4.51 3.54 -25.58
C ILE A 190 -5.65 2.52 -25.44
N LEU A 191 -5.67 1.75 -24.36
CA LEU A 191 -6.66 0.71 -24.13
C LEU A 191 -8.06 1.31 -23.91
N ILE A 192 -8.16 2.47 -23.25
CA ILE A 192 -9.42 3.22 -23.10
C ILE A 192 -9.92 3.72 -24.46
N ILE A 193 -9.04 4.29 -25.29
CA ILE A 193 -9.41 4.76 -26.63
C ILE A 193 -9.91 3.60 -27.48
N TYR A 194 -9.30 2.42 -27.37
CA TYR A 194 -9.69 1.25 -28.12
C TYR A 194 -11.01 0.63 -27.62
N THR A 195 -11.20 0.52 -26.30
CA THR A 195 -12.34 -0.19 -25.70
C THR A 195 -13.55 0.70 -25.42
N PHE A 196 -13.39 2.04 -25.44
CA PHE A 196 -14.41 3.02 -25.04
C PHE A 196 -15.06 2.74 -23.67
N SER A 197 -14.35 2.05 -22.77
CA SER A 197 -14.91 1.63 -21.49
C SER A 197 -14.85 2.76 -20.44
N PRO A 198 -16.01 3.22 -19.91
CA PRO A 198 -16.04 4.27 -18.89
C PRO A 198 -15.40 3.84 -17.55
N ILE A 199 -15.44 2.55 -17.21
CA ILE A 199 -14.84 2.01 -15.98
C ILE A 199 -13.31 2.13 -16.04
N LEU A 200 -12.70 1.66 -17.13
CA LEU A 200 -11.26 1.81 -17.37
C LEU A 200 -10.81 3.28 -17.35
N PHE A 201 -11.60 4.20 -17.90
CA PHE A 201 -11.32 5.63 -17.83
C PHE A 201 -11.28 6.14 -16.38
N LEU A 202 -12.24 5.75 -15.54
CA LEU A 202 -12.26 6.11 -14.12
C LEU A 202 -11.02 5.59 -13.38
N VAL A 203 -10.67 4.30 -13.58
CA VAL A 203 -9.48 3.69 -12.96
C VAL A 203 -8.21 4.41 -13.40
N TRP A 204 -8.08 4.71 -14.69
CA TRP A 204 -6.94 5.44 -15.24
C TRP A 204 -6.85 6.86 -14.68
N LEU A 205 -7.97 7.57 -14.55
CA LEU A 205 -8.00 8.92 -13.97
C LEU A 205 -7.54 8.92 -12.52
N MET A 206 -8.01 7.95 -11.72
CA MET A 206 -7.56 7.78 -10.33
C MET A 206 -6.05 7.49 -10.26
N PHE A 207 -5.54 6.65 -11.15
CA PHE A 207 -4.11 6.36 -11.21
C PHE A 207 -3.28 7.58 -11.62
N ALA A 208 -3.71 8.32 -12.64
CA ALA A 208 -3.06 9.55 -13.09
C ALA A 208 -3.01 10.59 -11.96
N TRP A 209 -4.12 10.73 -11.21
CA TRP A 209 -4.19 11.61 -10.05
C TRP A 209 -3.21 11.20 -8.95
N GLN A 210 -3.13 9.91 -8.61
CA GLN A 210 -2.19 9.40 -7.61
C GLN A 210 -0.73 9.63 -8.04
N LEU A 211 -0.39 9.41 -9.30
CA LEU A 211 0.96 9.65 -9.81
C LEU A 211 1.31 11.14 -9.78
N TRP A 212 0.35 12.00 -10.11
CA TRP A 212 0.52 13.45 -9.99
C TRP A 212 0.75 13.87 -8.53
N GLN A 213 -0.02 13.34 -7.58
CA GLN A 213 0.20 13.58 -6.15
C GLN A 213 1.60 13.15 -5.71
N PHE A 214 2.06 11.97 -6.13
CA PHE A 214 3.40 11.48 -5.84
C PHE A 214 4.49 12.41 -6.38
N TYR A 215 4.36 12.85 -7.65
CA TYR A 215 5.31 13.76 -8.27
C TYR A 215 5.28 15.17 -7.65
N ALA A 216 4.09 15.69 -7.39
CA ALA A 216 3.89 16.99 -6.75
C ALA A 216 4.46 17.00 -5.32
N ALA A 217 4.24 15.94 -4.54
CA ALA A 217 4.81 15.78 -3.20
C ALA A 217 6.35 15.73 -3.24
N HIS A 218 6.93 15.00 -4.20
CA HIS A 218 8.39 14.96 -4.38
C HIS A 218 8.95 16.35 -4.72
N ARG A 219 8.27 17.11 -5.58
CA ARG A 219 8.66 18.48 -5.93
C ARG A 219 8.53 19.44 -4.74
N ARG A 220 7.50 19.29 -3.90
CA ARG A 220 7.34 20.06 -2.65
C ARG A 220 8.45 19.75 -1.65
N ARG A 221 8.85 18.48 -1.46
CA ARG A 221 9.99 18.09 -0.59
C ARG A 221 11.31 18.72 -1.03
N LYS A 222 11.60 18.72 -2.34
CA LYS A 222 12.82 19.38 -2.85
C LYS A 222 12.84 20.89 -2.60
N ARG A 223 11.66 21.51 -2.48
CA ARG A 223 11.49 22.94 -2.20
C ARG A 223 11.40 23.26 -0.69
N GLY A 224 11.00 22.29 0.14
CA GLY A 224 10.86 22.39 1.60
C GLY A 224 12.09 21.96 2.40
N ARG A 225 13.17 21.49 1.75
CA ARG A 225 14.52 21.33 2.34
C ARG A 225 15.21 22.68 2.61
N THR A 226 14.45 23.71 2.96
CA THR A 226 15.06 24.95 3.44
C THR A 226 15.53 24.66 4.85
N ALA A 227 16.83 24.45 5.04
CA ALA A 227 17.41 24.31 6.37
C ALA A 227 17.01 25.54 7.19
N LEU A 228 16.34 25.31 8.31
CA LEU A 228 16.08 26.33 9.31
C LEU A 228 17.33 26.40 10.19
N THR A 229 17.90 27.59 10.34
CA THR A 229 19.03 27.79 11.23
C THR A 229 18.51 28.19 12.61
N GLY A 230 18.57 27.27 13.56
CA GLY A 230 18.28 27.52 14.98
C GLY A 230 19.53 28.01 15.71
N VAL A 231 19.34 28.85 16.75
CA VAL A 231 20.42 29.29 17.64
C VAL A 231 20.25 28.64 19.00
N ILE A 232 21.21 27.81 19.41
CA ILE A 232 21.26 27.21 20.75
C ILE A 232 22.37 27.91 21.54
N LYS A 233 22.08 28.30 22.79
CA LYS A 233 23.07 28.88 23.70
C LYS A 233 23.40 27.86 24.76
N VAL A 234 24.67 27.49 24.88
CA VAL A 234 25.16 26.49 25.81
C VAL A 234 26.17 27.14 26.74
N ASP A 235 25.92 27.09 28.05
CA ASP A 235 26.85 27.59 29.05
C ASP A 235 27.70 26.42 29.56
N VAL A 236 29.01 26.50 29.37
CA VAL A 236 29.99 25.48 29.78
C VAL A 236 30.94 26.09 30.81
N GLU A 237 31.26 25.35 31.87
CA GLU A 237 32.19 25.82 32.90
C GLU A 237 33.60 26.04 32.32
N ARG A 238 34.21 27.18 32.64
CA ARG A 238 35.56 27.51 32.18
C ARG A 238 36.61 26.51 32.66
N ARG A 239 36.43 25.97 33.87
CA ARG A 239 37.31 24.93 34.44
C ARG A 239 37.37 23.67 33.60
N ALA A 240 36.27 23.28 32.94
CA ALA A 240 36.25 22.11 32.08
C ALA A 240 37.23 22.24 30.90
N PHE A 241 37.39 23.46 30.35
CA PHE A 241 38.41 23.72 29.32
C PHE A 241 39.82 23.60 29.88
N GLU A 242 40.06 24.14 31.09
CA GLU A 242 41.37 24.10 31.75
C GLU A 242 41.79 22.66 32.10
N GLU A 243 40.88 21.86 32.65
CA GLU A 243 41.11 20.44 32.99
C GLU A 243 41.37 19.58 31.75
N ALA A 244 40.71 19.88 30.64
CA ALA A 244 40.95 19.23 29.36
C ALA A 244 42.24 19.72 28.65
N GLY A 245 42.94 20.72 29.22
CA GLY A 245 44.12 21.34 28.60
C GLY A 245 43.80 22.12 27.32
N LEU A 246 42.55 22.60 27.19
CA LEU A 246 42.04 23.30 26.01
C LEU A 246 41.99 24.81 26.24
N LEU A 247 42.30 25.57 25.19
CA LEU A 247 42.08 27.02 25.19
C LEU A 247 40.61 27.32 24.92
N VAL A 248 40.07 28.31 25.66
CA VAL A 248 38.73 28.83 25.41
C VAL A 248 38.70 29.47 24.01
N PRO A 249 37.72 29.12 23.15
CA PRO A 249 37.60 29.72 21.82
C PRO A 249 37.45 31.24 21.90
N GLY A 250 38.11 31.96 20.98
CA GLY A 250 37.95 33.40 20.85
C GLY A 250 36.52 33.81 20.49
N GLU A 251 36.17 35.08 20.71
CA GLU A 251 34.80 35.57 20.52
C GLU A 251 34.28 35.37 19.09
N GLU A 252 35.15 35.52 18.09
CA GLU A 252 34.82 35.34 16.66
C GLU A 252 35.17 33.95 16.12
N HIS A 253 35.61 33.03 16.99
CA HIS A 253 35.98 31.69 16.55
C HIS A 253 34.74 30.92 16.10
N SER A 254 34.78 30.44 14.85
CA SER A 254 33.77 29.55 14.31
C SER A 254 34.36 28.18 13.97
N ARG A 255 33.63 27.13 14.31
CA ARG A 255 33.99 25.75 13.95
C ARG A 255 32.76 24.85 13.84
N ASP A 256 32.87 23.81 13.03
CA ASP A 256 31.92 22.70 13.05
C ASP A 256 32.12 21.88 14.33
N LEU A 257 31.01 21.51 14.97
CA LEU A 257 30.99 20.65 16.16
C LEU A 257 30.42 19.28 15.81
N PRO A 258 31.01 18.19 16.35
CA PRO A 258 30.43 16.86 16.25
C PRO A 258 29.09 16.79 16.99
N TYR A 259 28.14 16.06 16.41
CA TYR A 259 26.84 15.83 17.01
C TYR A 259 26.36 14.40 16.74
N SER A 260 25.50 13.92 17.64
CA SER A 260 24.83 12.61 17.55
C SER A 260 23.33 12.83 17.66
N LEU A 261 22.59 12.42 16.64
CA LEU A 261 21.12 12.45 16.65
C LEU A 261 20.62 11.00 16.71
N PHE A 262 19.88 10.66 17.78
CA PHE A 262 19.37 9.31 17.98
C PHE A 262 17.98 9.32 18.63
N CYS A 263 17.30 8.18 18.58
CA CYS A 263 16.02 7.97 19.24
C CYS A 263 16.20 6.93 20.35
N GLU A 264 15.80 7.28 21.56
CA GLU A 264 15.84 6.35 22.68
C GLU A 264 14.65 5.39 22.58
N VAL A 265 14.93 4.08 22.51
CA VAL A 265 13.91 3.08 22.17
C VAL A 265 12.81 2.96 23.24
N ALA A 266 13.15 3.19 24.50
CA ALA A 266 12.22 3.07 25.63
C ALA A 266 11.23 4.23 25.72
N THR A 267 11.72 5.46 25.60
CA THR A 267 10.95 6.71 25.73
C THR A 267 10.37 7.17 24.39
N ARG A 268 10.93 6.69 23.28
CA ARG A 268 10.70 7.17 21.90
C ARG A 268 11.02 8.65 21.71
N GLU A 269 11.82 9.23 22.60
CA GLU A 269 12.26 10.61 22.48
C GLU A 269 13.47 10.70 21.54
N HIS A 270 13.43 11.68 20.65
CA HIS A 270 14.56 12.04 19.82
C HIS A 270 15.49 12.98 20.61
N ARG A 271 16.77 12.60 20.68
CA ARG A 271 17.81 13.34 21.39
C ARG A 271 18.89 13.80 20.42
N LEU A 272 19.26 15.07 20.54
CA LEU A 272 20.40 15.66 19.87
C LEU A 272 21.49 15.93 20.91
N GLU A 273 22.61 15.21 20.81
CA GLU A 273 23.79 15.46 21.62
C GLU A 273 24.82 16.22 20.80
N ILE A 274 25.22 17.40 21.29
CA ILE A 274 26.28 18.20 20.69
C ILE A 274 27.52 18.04 21.56
N ALA A 275 28.62 17.67 20.93
CA ALA A 275 29.89 17.47 21.60
C ALA A 275 30.92 18.52 21.16
N TYR A 276 31.80 18.89 22.08
CA TYR A 276 32.94 19.73 21.79
C TYR A 276 34.22 18.87 21.77
N PRO A 277 35.07 18.97 20.73
CA PRO A 277 36.28 18.16 20.63
C PRO A 277 37.18 18.31 21.88
N GLY A 278 37.38 17.22 22.59
CA GLY A 278 38.17 17.16 23.83
C GLY A 278 37.41 17.40 25.14
N LEU A 279 36.20 17.98 25.10
CA LEU A 279 35.32 18.12 26.28
C LEU A 279 34.22 17.05 26.33
N GLY A 280 33.92 16.39 25.21
CA GLY A 280 32.80 15.46 25.13
C GLY A 280 31.47 16.19 24.93
N VAL A 281 30.37 15.61 25.41
CA VAL A 281 29.02 16.15 25.21
C VAL A 281 28.84 17.42 26.06
N ILE A 282 28.57 18.55 25.40
CA ILE A 282 28.37 19.85 26.04
C ILE A 282 26.88 20.22 26.18
N HIS A 283 26.02 19.63 25.35
CA HIS A 283 24.59 19.92 25.36
C HIS A 283 23.80 18.73 24.83
N THR A 284 22.69 18.45 25.49
CA THR A 284 21.69 17.48 25.04
C THR A 284 20.36 18.20 24.97
N ASP A 285 19.75 18.17 23.79
CA ASP A 285 18.45 18.76 23.54
C ASP A 285 17.46 17.68 23.12
N THR A 286 16.19 17.85 23.49
CA THR A 286 15.14 16.83 23.31
C THR A 286 13.99 17.38 22.47
N GLY A 287 13.26 16.48 21.80
CA GLY A 287 12.09 16.88 21.01
C GLY A 287 12.38 17.31 19.57
N PHE A 288 13.56 16.99 19.04
CA PHE A 288 13.87 17.22 17.62
C PHE A 288 13.14 16.21 16.73
N SER A 289 12.30 16.71 15.82
CA SER A 289 11.60 15.88 14.83
C SER A 289 12.14 16.19 13.43
N GLY A 290 13.23 15.55 12.99
CA GLY A 290 13.84 15.89 11.69
C GLY A 290 15.29 15.44 11.57
N SER A 291 16.02 16.02 10.62
CA SER A 291 17.45 15.76 10.43
C SER A 291 18.26 17.02 10.69
N VAL A 292 19.33 16.89 11.47
CA VAL A 292 20.35 17.94 11.62
C VAL A 292 21.42 17.73 10.54
N GLU A 293 21.69 18.77 9.75
CA GLU A 293 22.70 18.73 8.70
C GLU A 293 24.06 19.22 9.20
N ARG A 294 24.05 20.20 10.10
CA ARG A 294 25.29 20.81 10.62
C ARG A 294 25.08 21.49 11.97
N VAL A 295 26.09 21.43 12.83
CA VAL A 295 26.18 22.21 14.06
C VAL A 295 27.47 23.02 14.03
N ARG A 296 27.37 24.33 14.22
CA ARG A 296 28.49 25.28 14.17
C ARG A 296 28.55 26.12 15.43
N LEU A 297 29.70 26.16 16.09
CA LEU A 297 30.02 27.27 16.98
C LEU A 297 30.25 28.51 16.12
N VAL A 298 29.61 29.63 16.47
CA VAL A 298 29.78 30.90 15.75
C VAL A 298 30.24 32.04 16.63
N ARG A 299 29.99 31.96 17.93
CA ARG A 299 30.38 33.00 18.87
C ARG A 299 30.58 32.41 20.25
N THR A 300 31.55 32.95 20.96
CA THR A 300 31.83 32.62 22.36
C THR A 300 31.78 33.90 23.19
N GLN A 301 31.16 33.86 24.37
CA GLN A 301 31.09 35.00 25.28
C GLN A 301 31.34 34.54 26.72
N PRO A 302 32.04 35.33 27.54
CA PRO A 302 32.10 35.06 28.98
C PRO A 302 30.71 35.23 29.60
N ALA A 303 30.36 34.33 30.51
CA ALA A 303 29.08 34.29 31.22
C ALA A 303 29.29 33.95 32.71
N GLY A 304 28.25 34.14 33.52
CA GLY A 304 28.30 33.89 34.97
C GLY A 304 28.94 35.02 35.78
N VAL A 305 28.96 34.86 37.10
CA VAL A 305 29.59 35.81 38.03
C VAL A 305 31.11 35.68 37.87
N ASN A 306 31.82 36.78 37.63
CA ASN A 306 33.28 36.82 37.37
C ASN A 306 33.79 36.01 36.15
N GLY A 307 32.92 35.59 35.22
CA GLY A 307 33.34 34.89 34.00
C GLY A 307 33.72 33.42 34.21
N GLU A 308 33.13 32.76 35.21
CA GLU A 308 33.29 31.33 35.49
C GLU A 308 32.69 30.43 34.41
N MET A 309 31.72 30.93 33.64
CA MET A 309 31.09 30.22 32.53
C MET A 309 31.50 30.79 31.18
N VAL A 310 31.47 29.94 30.17
CA VAL A 310 31.69 30.30 28.78
C VAL A 310 30.40 29.97 28.02
N ARG A 311 29.73 31.00 27.51
CA ARG A 311 28.53 30.87 26.68
C ARG A 311 28.92 30.67 25.23
N LEU A 312 28.59 29.49 24.70
CA LEU A 312 28.76 29.09 23.32
C LEU A 312 27.47 29.33 22.55
N HIS A 313 27.53 30.11 21.47
CA HIS A 313 26.43 30.29 20.54
C HIS A 313 26.59 29.30 19.39
N LEU A 314 25.68 28.36 19.32
CA LEU A 314 25.67 27.28 18.33
C LEU A 314 24.59 27.55 17.30
N LEU A 315 24.94 27.51 16.02
CA LEU A 315 23.98 27.43 14.92
C LEU A 315 23.75 25.97 14.57
N VAL A 316 22.48 25.57 14.57
CA VAL A 316 22.05 24.24 14.16
C VAL A 316 21.25 24.39 12.88
N ASP A 317 21.78 23.87 11.79
CA ASP A 317 21.08 23.78 10.51
C ASP A 317 20.21 22.51 10.55
N TYR A 318 18.91 22.72 10.72
CA TYR A 318 17.93 21.68 10.96
C TYR A 318 16.87 21.67 9.87
N VAL A 319 16.56 20.48 9.37
CA VAL A 319 15.49 20.24 8.42
C VAL A 319 14.35 19.55 9.17
N PRO A 320 13.22 20.26 9.41
CA PRO A 320 12.08 19.67 10.09
C PRO A 320 11.51 18.50 9.31
N ALA A 321 11.15 17.44 10.03
CA ALA A 321 10.33 16.38 9.46
C ALA A 321 8.96 17.00 9.10
N PRO A 322 8.40 16.70 7.91
CA PRO A 322 7.09 17.21 7.54
C PRO A 322 6.04 16.75 8.56
N GLU A 323 5.30 17.69 9.16
CA GLU A 323 4.20 17.42 10.12
C GLU A 323 3.10 16.51 9.55
N GLU A 324 2.95 16.48 8.22
CA GLU A 324 1.87 15.75 7.53
C GLU A 324 2.10 14.24 7.34
N ASP A 325 3.23 13.66 7.77
CA ASP A 325 3.59 12.30 7.30
C ASP A 325 3.98 11.29 8.40
N PRO A 326 3.02 10.83 9.23
CA PRO A 326 3.23 9.67 10.09
C PRO A 326 3.20 8.32 9.35
N GLY A 327 3.02 8.26 8.01
CA GLY A 327 2.97 6.94 7.37
C GLY A 327 2.53 6.78 5.91
N LEU A 328 2.67 7.73 4.99
CA LEU A 328 2.22 7.50 3.60
C LEU A 328 3.22 7.80 2.49
N LEU A 329 4.38 8.42 2.73
CA LEU A 329 5.37 8.60 1.65
C LEU A 329 6.72 7.94 1.94
N LYS A 330 6.83 6.71 1.41
CA LYS A 330 8.05 5.87 1.29
C LYS A 330 9.30 6.72 0.96
N SER A 331 10.32 6.65 1.81
CA SER A 331 11.61 7.34 1.64
C SER A 331 12.36 6.86 0.38
N GLU A 332 13.38 7.57 -0.11
CA GLU A 332 14.16 7.08 -1.27
C GLU A 332 14.83 5.73 -0.99
N GLU A 333 15.18 5.48 0.27
CA GLU A 333 15.71 4.21 0.75
C GLU A 333 14.72 3.06 0.54
N TYR A 334 13.41 3.31 0.63
CA TYR A 334 12.38 2.31 0.32
C TYR A 334 12.52 1.73 -1.09
N TYR A 335 12.90 2.57 -2.06
CA TYR A 335 13.05 2.20 -3.48
C TYR A 335 14.49 1.78 -3.83
N SER A 336 15.38 1.72 -2.83
CA SER A 336 16.74 1.22 -3.03
C SER A 336 16.68 -0.29 -3.23
N VAL A 337 17.00 -0.73 -4.45
CA VAL A 337 16.96 -2.15 -4.83
C VAL A 337 18.25 -2.48 -5.58
N PRO A 338 18.99 -3.52 -5.18
CA PRO A 338 20.20 -3.94 -5.88
C PRO A 338 19.95 -4.23 -7.36
N PRO A 339 20.88 -3.89 -8.29
CA PRO A 339 20.66 -4.05 -9.73
C PRO A 339 20.31 -5.48 -10.15
N LEU A 340 20.96 -6.48 -9.56
CA LEU A 340 20.67 -7.90 -9.84
C LEU A 340 19.24 -8.28 -9.43
N THR A 341 18.76 -7.77 -8.30
CA THR A 341 17.39 -7.97 -7.84
C THR A 341 16.40 -7.30 -8.79
N ARG A 342 16.70 -6.09 -9.29
CA ARG A 342 15.86 -5.41 -10.30
C ARG A 342 15.74 -6.24 -11.57
N LEU A 343 16.86 -6.77 -12.06
CA LEU A 343 16.89 -7.60 -13.25
C LEU A 343 16.09 -8.90 -13.03
N GLY A 344 16.26 -9.56 -11.89
CA GLY A 344 15.51 -10.77 -11.54
C GLY A 344 13.99 -10.55 -11.53
N TYR A 345 13.52 -9.49 -10.86
CA TYR A 345 12.09 -9.14 -10.90
C TYR A 345 11.62 -8.71 -12.29
N GLY A 346 12.46 -8.02 -13.07
CA GLY A 346 12.15 -7.65 -14.45
C GLY A 346 11.91 -8.89 -15.32
N ILE A 347 12.84 -9.84 -15.31
CA ILE A 347 12.72 -11.11 -16.07
C ILE A 347 11.49 -11.88 -15.62
N ALA A 348 11.25 -12.00 -14.31
CA ALA A 348 10.09 -12.72 -13.79
C ALA A 348 8.76 -12.04 -14.20
N TYR A 349 8.67 -10.73 -14.05
CA TYR A 349 7.49 -9.95 -14.38
C TYR A 349 7.14 -9.99 -15.88
N PHE A 350 8.11 -9.70 -16.74
CA PHE A 350 7.86 -9.75 -18.19
C PHE A 350 7.70 -11.18 -18.70
N GLY A 351 8.44 -12.14 -18.15
CA GLY A 351 8.28 -13.57 -18.47
C GLY A 351 6.88 -14.07 -18.16
N LEU A 352 6.33 -13.73 -16.98
CA LEU A 352 4.97 -14.08 -16.60
C LEU A 352 3.93 -13.38 -17.49
N ALA A 353 4.12 -12.11 -17.81
CA ALA A 353 3.22 -11.37 -18.71
C ALA A 353 3.19 -11.98 -20.11
N VAL A 354 4.35 -12.29 -20.70
CA VAL A 354 4.46 -12.95 -22.01
C VAL A 354 3.80 -14.32 -21.98
N PHE A 355 4.06 -15.12 -20.95
CA PHE A 355 3.41 -16.43 -20.78
C PHE A 355 1.89 -16.30 -20.78
N LEU A 356 1.34 -15.37 -19.99
CA LEU A 356 -0.10 -15.14 -19.91
C LEU A 356 -0.72 -14.68 -21.23
N ILE A 357 -0.03 -13.80 -21.97
CA ILE A 357 -0.46 -13.35 -23.31
C ILE A 357 -0.52 -14.54 -24.28
N ILE A 358 0.52 -15.38 -24.27
CA ILE A 358 0.57 -16.59 -25.12
C ILE A 358 -0.59 -17.53 -24.76
N MET A 359 -0.79 -17.82 -23.48
CA MET A 359 -1.87 -18.70 -23.04
C MET A 359 -3.25 -18.16 -23.44
N LEU A 360 -3.51 -16.86 -23.29
CA LEU A 360 -4.76 -16.24 -23.72
C LEU A 360 -4.93 -16.28 -25.24
N ALA A 361 -3.86 -16.07 -26.01
CA ALA A 361 -3.91 -16.17 -27.46
C ALA A 361 -4.21 -17.61 -27.92
N MET A 362 -3.61 -18.60 -27.26
CA MET A 362 -3.87 -20.03 -27.53
C MET A 362 -5.33 -20.40 -27.25
N LEU A 363 -5.90 -19.98 -26.12
CA LEU A 363 -7.32 -20.23 -25.82
C LEU A 363 -8.26 -19.45 -26.75
N GLY A 364 -7.87 -18.24 -27.20
CA GLY A 364 -8.66 -17.43 -28.12
C GLY A 364 -8.72 -17.97 -29.55
N GLN A 365 -7.75 -18.80 -29.94
CA GLN A 365 -7.71 -19.50 -31.24
C GLN A 365 -8.35 -20.90 -31.19
N ALA A 366 -8.68 -21.40 -30.00
CA ALA A 366 -9.36 -22.68 -29.86
C ALA A 366 -10.74 -22.57 -30.55
N PRO A 367 -11.09 -23.47 -31.49
CA PRO A 367 -12.40 -23.45 -32.12
C PRO A 367 -13.45 -23.60 -31.02
N MET A 368 -14.26 -22.57 -30.80
CA MET A 368 -15.47 -22.68 -30.01
C MET A 368 -16.34 -23.76 -30.67
N GLN A 369 -16.21 -25.01 -30.21
CA GLN A 369 -17.12 -26.07 -30.62
C GLN A 369 -18.52 -25.55 -30.30
N PRO A 370 -19.41 -25.41 -31.31
CA PRO A 370 -20.78 -25.02 -31.03
C PRO A 370 -21.35 -26.05 -30.03
N PRO A 371 -22.24 -25.61 -29.12
CA PRO A 371 -22.86 -26.54 -28.19
C PRO A 371 -23.43 -27.70 -29.00
N ALA A 372 -23.06 -28.93 -28.63
CA ALA A 372 -23.64 -30.12 -29.22
C ALA A 372 -25.16 -29.95 -29.14
N VAL A 373 -25.78 -29.69 -30.29
CA VAL A 373 -27.23 -29.65 -30.42
C VAL A 373 -27.68 -31.00 -29.88
N ALA A 374 -28.37 -30.98 -28.73
CA ALA A 374 -29.01 -32.16 -28.20
C ALA A 374 -29.91 -32.68 -29.31
N GLN A 375 -29.48 -33.75 -29.98
CA GLN A 375 -30.32 -34.45 -30.92
C GLN A 375 -31.35 -35.21 -30.08
N VAL A 376 -32.54 -34.62 -30.03
CA VAL A 376 -33.89 -35.17 -29.79
C VAL A 376 -34.03 -36.19 -28.67
#